data_AF-A0A0C9ST83-F1
#
_entry.id   AF-A0A0C9ST83-F1
#
_cell.length_a   1.000
_cell.length_b   1.000
_cell.length_c   1.000
_cell.angle_alpha   90.00
_cell.angle_beta   90.00
_cell.angle_gamma   90.00
#
_symmetry.space_group_name_H-M   'P 1'
#
loop_
_entity.id
_entity.type
_entity.pdbx_description
1 polymer ?
#
loop_
_entity_poly.entity_id
_entity_poly.type
_entity_poly.pdbx_seq_one_letter_code
_entity_poly.pdbx_strand_id
1 'polypeptide(L)'
;MLSRQAIRHLSHVLRPSAGRAPAAAVHRALATPAAPSPNDLFANGTNAYYAEEMYRHWRQDPKSVHISWDTYFSGLDHGLPSAKAFQPPPGLIAPPADGAPALHAAGGAELDDHLKVQLLVRAYQVRGHHVAELDPLGIL
;
A
#
# COMPACT_ATOMS: atom_id res chain seq x y z
N MET A 1 -57.44 61.69 -0.99
CA MET A 1 -58.56 60.86 -0.51
C MET A 1 -58.62 59.59 -1.34
N LEU A 2 -59.09 58.53 -0.70
CA LEU A 2 -59.07 57.12 -1.06
C LEU A 2 -59.53 56.74 -2.49
N SER A 3 -58.85 55.71 -3.00
CA SER A 3 -59.41 54.46 -3.55
C SER A 3 -60.25 54.50 -4.83
N ARG A 4 -59.88 53.62 -5.77
CA ARG A 4 -60.78 52.55 -6.24
C ARG A 4 -60.01 51.45 -6.99
N GLN A 5 -60.15 50.24 -6.45
CA GLN A 5 -59.78 48.96 -7.06
C GLN A 5 -60.46 48.76 -8.43
N ALA A 6 -59.81 47.98 -9.29
CA ALA A 6 -60.53 46.99 -10.11
C ALA A 6 -59.58 45.85 -10.50
N ILE A 7 -59.87 44.69 -9.92
CA ILE A 7 -59.27 43.39 -10.20
C ILE A 7 -59.68 42.98 -11.62
N ARG A 8 -58.72 42.54 -12.44
CA ARG A 8 -59.00 41.65 -13.58
C ARG A 8 -58.09 40.44 -13.51
N HIS A 9 -58.74 39.32 -13.21
CA HIS A 9 -58.19 37.98 -13.26
C HIS A 9 -57.74 37.64 -14.68
N LEU A 10 -56.54 37.09 -14.80
CA LEU A 10 -56.13 36.29 -15.95
C LEU A 10 -55.29 35.12 -15.42
N SER A 11 -55.96 33.98 -15.33
CA SER A 11 -55.39 32.69 -14.98
C SER A 11 -54.49 32.24 -16.14
N HIS A 12 -53.18 32.48 -16.03
CA HIS A 12 -52.24 31.86 -16.97
C HIS A 12 -51.89 30.47 -16.45
N VAL A 13 -52.51 29.44 -17.03
CA VAL A 13 -52.13 28.04 -16.82
C VAL A 13 -50.73 27.87 -17.42
N LEU A 14 -49.69 27.83 -16.59
CA LEU A 14 -48.38 27.36 -17.02
C LEU A 14 -48.41 25.83 -17.04
N ARG A 15 -48.51 25.28 -18.24
CA ARG A 15 -48.26 23.88 -18.56
C ARG A 15 -46.79 23.55 -18.25
N PRO A 16 -46.47 22.61 -17.36
CA PRO A 16 -45.09 22.18 -17.17
C PRO A 16 -44.66 21.38 -18.40
N SER A 17 -43.73 21.92 -19.19
CA SER A 17 -42.98 21.14 -20.16
C SER A 17 -42.00 20.28 -19.38
N ALA A 18 -42.31 19.00 -19.19
CA ALA A 18 -41.40 18.04 -18.60
C ALA A 18 -40.23 17.78 -19.57
N GLY A 19 -39.22 18.66 -19.54
CA GLY A 19 -37.91 18.35 -20.09
C GLY A 19 -37.33 17.20 -19.28
N ARG A 20 -37.23 16.02 -19.91
CA ARG A 20 -36.53 14.86 -19.36
C ARG A 20 -35.07 15.26 -19.18
N ALA A 21 -34.68 15.65 -17.96
CA ALA A 21 -33.27 15.78 -17.62
C ALA A 21 -32.60 14.42 -17.85
N PRO A 22 -31.44 14.35 -18.53
CA PRO A 22 -30.70 13.09 -18.62
C PRO A 22 -30.36 12.67 -17.20
N ALA A 23 -30.73 11.45 -16.83
CA ALA A 23 -30.33 10.87 -15.57
C ALA A 23 -28.79 10.90 -15.53
N ALA A 24 -28.22 11.74 -14.66
CA ALA A 24 -26.79 11.75 -14.42
C ALA A 24 -26.43 10.35 -13.93
N ALA A 25 -25.70 9.60 -14.76
CA ALA A 25 -25.16 8.31 -14.37
C ALA A 25 -24.25 8.56 -13.17
N VAL A 26 -24.69 8.14 -11.99
CA VAL A 26 -23.85 8.13 -10.79
C VAL A 26 -22.83 7.03 -11.01
N HIS A 27 -21.70 7.40 -11.60
CA HIS A 27 -20.54 6.51 -11.66
C HIS A 27 -20.07 6.30 -10.22
N ARG A 28 -20.44 5.15 -9.65
CA ARG A 28 -19.88 4.70 -8.38
C ARG A 28 -18.38 4.49 -8.60
N ALA A 29 -17.60 5.51 -8.28
CA ALA A 29 -16.15 5.40 -8.23
C ALA A 29 -15.83 4.38 -7.13
N LEU A 30 -15.51 3.15 -7.53
CA LEU A 30 -14.94 2.18 -6.62
C LEU A 30 -13.61 2.76 -6.15
N ALA A 31 -13.39 2.83 -4.84
CA ALA A 31 -12.12 3.24 -4.29
C ALA A 31 -11.04 2.27 -4.78
N THR A 32 -10.26 2.70 -5.78
CA THR A 32 -9.05 1.98 -6.16
C THR A 32 -8.06 2.15 -5.00
N PRO A 33 -7.60 1.07 -4.35
CA PRO A 33 -6.62 1.20 -3.31
C PRO A 33 -5.36 1.81 -3.91
N ALA A 34 -4.93 2.96 -3.35
CA ALA A 34 -3.62 3.52 -3.67
C ALA A 34 -2.54 2.53 -3.23
N ALA A 35 -1.44 2.48 -3.99
CA ALA A 35 -0.28 1.69 -3.58
C ALA A 35 0.19 2.16 -2.18
N PRO A 36 0.60 1.24 -1.30
CA PRO A 36 1.14 1.60 0.01
C PRO A 36 2.35 2.52 -0.17
N SER A 37 2.56 3.41 0.80
CA SER A 37 3.70 4.33 0.78
C SER A 37 5.01 3.53 0.76
N PRO A 38 6.05 3.99 0.02
CA PRO A 38 7.37 3.36 0.07
C PRO A 38 7.98 3.31 1.47
N ASN A 39 7.58 4.22 2.36
CA ASN A 39 8.02 4.21 3.75
C ASN A 39 7.35 3.10 4.58
N ASP A 40 6.26 2.50 4.09
CA ASP A 40 5.39 1.60 4.86
C ASP A 40 5.71 0.13 4.55
N LEU A 41 6.86 -0.16 3.92
CA LEU A 41 7.32 -1.52 3.62
C LEU A 41 7.43 -2.40 4.88
N PHE A 42 7.68 -1.78 6.04
CA PHE A 42 7.72 -2.46 7.33
C PHE A 42 6.32 -2.88 7.83
N ALA A 43 5.25 -2.24 7.36
CA ALA A 43 3.87 -2.50 7.78
C ALA A 43 3.25 -3.66 6.99
N ASN A 44 4.07 -4.64 6.61
CA ASN A 44 3.59 -5.88 6.01
C ASN A 44 3.20 -6.89 7.12
N GLY A 45 2.38 -7.89 6.76
CA GLY A 45 1.85 -8.86 7.73
C GLY A 45 2.92 -9.65 8.50
N THR A 46 4.14 -9.78 7.96
CA THR A 46 5.28 -10.45 8.60
C THR A 46 5.93 -9.63 9.71
N ASN A 47 5.95 -8.30 9.61
CA ASN A 47 6.63 -7.41 10.56
C ASN A 47 5.67 -6.56 11.41
N ALA A 48 4.36 -6.78 11.27
CA ALA A 48 3.33 -6.00 11.93
C ALA A 48 3.48 -5.95 13.46
N TYR A 49 3.87 -7.05 14.09
CA TYR A 49 4.10 -7.10 15.54
C TYR A 49 5.24 -6.18 15.98
N TYR A 50 6.37 -6.18 15.26
CA TYR A 50 7.50 -5.32 15.59
C TYR A 50 7.15 -3.82 15.45
N ALA A 51 6.46 -3.45 14.37
CA ALA A 51 6.04 -2.07 14.15
C ALA A 51 5.09 -1.56 15.25
N GLU A 52 4.17 -2.41 15.71
CA GLU A 52 3.28 -2.13 16.83
C GLU A 52 4.05 -1.92 18.14
N GLU A 53 5.04 -2.78 18.44
CA GLU A 53 5.88 -2.61 19.63
C GLU A 53 6.71 -1.32 19.57
N MET A 54 7.27 -0.97 18.41
CA MET A 54 7.97 0.32 18.24
C MET A 54 7.04 1.49 18.49
N TYR A 55 5.80 1.44 18.00
CA TYR A 55 4.82 2.49 18.27
C TYR A 55 4.45 2.56 19.76
N ARG A 56 4.28 1.42 20.43
CA ARG A 56 4.00 1.37 21.88
C ARG A 56 5.11 2.01 22.71
N HIS A 57 6.37 1.67 22.41
CA HIS A 57 7.53 2.26 23.06
C HIS A 57 7.62 3.76 22.80
N TRP A 58 7.46 4.19 21.54
CA TRP A 58 7.48 5.60 21.16
C TRP A 58 6.39 6.42 21.87
N ARG A 59 5.18 5.86 22.03
CA ARG A 59 4.07 6.50 22.76
C ARG A 59 4.36 6.73 24.25
N GLN A 60 5.25 5.94 24.85
CA GLN A 60 5.69 6.11 26.23
C GLN A 60 6.84 7.11 26.33
N ASP A 61 7.87 6.91 25.49
CA ASP A 61 9.01 7.81 25.36
C ASP A 61 9.50 7.80 23.91
N PRO A 62 9.43 8.94 23.18
CA PRO A 62 9.93 9.03 21.81
C PRO A 62 11.40 8.63 21.65
N LYS A 63 12.22 8.79 22.69
CA LYS A 63 13.66 8.44 22.68
C LYS A 63 13.93 6.96 22.90
N SER A 64 12.92 6.17 23.26
CA SER A 64 13.06 4.73 23.48
C SER A 64 13.20 3.93 22.18
N VAL A 65 12.84 4.55 21.05
CA VAL A 65 13.00 3.98 19.71
C VAL A 65 14.10 4.69 18.94
N HIS A 66 14.53 4.09 17.85
CA HIS A 66 15.50 4.69 16.95
C HIS A 66 14.95 5.97 16.30
N ILE A 67 15.83 6.93 15.98
CA ILE A 67 15.47 8.24 15.42
C ILE A 67 14.61 8.18 14.14
N SER A 68 14.77 7.13 13.35
CA SER A 68 13.93 6.90 12.16
C SER A 68 12.46 6.67 12.52
N TRP A 69 12.19 5.94 13.61
CA TRP A 69 10.85 5.70 14.12
C TRP A 69 10.26 6.95 14.75
N ASP A 70 11.07 7.69 15.52
CA ASP A 70 10.64 8.96 16.09
C ASP A 70 10.25 9.96 14.99
N THR A 71 11.09 10.11 13.96
CA THR A 71 10.80 10.98 12.81
C THR A 71 9.52 10.55 12.10
N TYR A 72 9.35 9.24 11.86
CA TYR A 72 8.17 8.70 11.20
C TYR A 72 6.88 8.93 12.01
N PHE A 73 6.84 8.51 13.28
CA PHE A 73 5.64 8.62 14.10
C PHE A 73 5.31 10.07 14.46
N SER A 74 6.32 10.90 14.75
CA SER A 74 6.09 12.34 14.97
C SER A 74 5.55 12.99 13.69
N GLY A 75 6.04 12.62 12.51
CA GLY A 75 5.50 13.11 11.24
C GLY A 75 4.01 12.78 11.08
N LEU A 76 3.61 11.54 11.40
CA LEU A 76 2.21 11.12 11.38
C LEU A 76 1.35 11.90 12.40
N ASP A 77 1.85 12.11 13.63
CA ASP A 77 1.15 12.89 14.66
C ASP A 77 0.96 14.37 14.26
N HIS A 78 1.89 14.92 13.48
CA HIS A 78 1.76 16.26 12.87
C HIS A 78 0.86 16.27 11.61
N GLY A 79 0.21 15.16 11.28
CA GLY A 79 -0.70 15.05 10.14
C GLY A 79 -0.01 14.90 8.78
N LEU A 80 1.28 14.59 8.75
CA LEU A 80 1.95 14.26 7.49
C LEU A 80 1.43 12.90 6.98
N PRO A 81 1.26 12.75 5.66
CA PRO A 81 1.02 11.43 5.08
C PRO A 81 2.25 10.55 5.29
N SER A 82 2.07 9.23 5.43
CA SER A 82 3.15 8.28 5.69
C SER A 82 4.30 8.34 4.67
N ALA A 83 3.98 8.64 3.41
CA ALA A 83 4.95 8.86 2.32
C ALA A 83 5.92 10.03 2.56
N LYS A 84 5.58 10.98 3.45
CA LYS A 84 6.39 12.15 3.80
C LYS A 84 6.84 12.16 5.26
N ALA A 85 6.33 11.23 6.07
CA ALA A 85 6.62 11.16 7.50
C ALA A 85 8.09 10.79 7.77
N PHE A 86 8.74 10.10 6.84
CA PHE A 86 10.17 9.83 6.89
C PHE A 86 10.80 10.10 5.53
N GLN A 87 11.97 10.75 5.54
CA GLN A 87 12.78 10.91 4.34
C GLN A 87 14.23 10.56 4.71
N PRO A 88 14.81 9.51 4.11
CA PRO A 88 16.20 9.16 4.37
C PRO A 88 17.11 10.28 3.87
N PRO A 89 18.23 10.55 4.57
CA PRO A 89 19.23 11.49 4.10
C PRO A 89 19.66 11.22 2.65
N PRO A 90 19.89 12.27 1.84
CA PRO A 90 20.35 12.12 0.46
C PRO A 90 21.64 11.27 0.42
N GLY A 91 21.62 10.18 -0.35
CA GLY A 91 22.76 9.28 -0.52
C GLY A 91 22.69 7.94 0.22
N LEU A 92 21.73 7.73 1.12
CA LEU A 92 21.54 6.43 1.81
C LEU A 92 20.69 5.43 1.02
N ILE A 93 19.79 5.91 0.14
CA ILE A 93 18.93 5.05 -0.69
C ILE A 93 18.93 5.65 -2.10
N ALA A 94 19.68 5.04 -3.02
CA ALA A 94 19.49 5.30 -4.44
C ALA A 94 18.10 4.77 -4.83
N PRO A 95 17.25 5.55 -5.52
CA PRO A 95 16.00 5.02 -6.04
C PRO A 95 16.32 3.84 -6.97
N PRO A 96 15.71 2.66 -6.81
CA PRO A 96 15.87 1.60 -7.78
C PRO A 96 15.32 2.11 -9.12
N ALA A 97 16.18 2.22 -10.12
CA ALA A 97 15.80 2.76 -11.42
C ALA A 97 14.80 1.88 -12.20
N ASP A 98 14.46 0.68 -11.72
CA ASP A 98 13.71 -0.31 -12.50
C ASP A 98 12.68 -1.15 -11.72
N GLY A 99 12.20 -0.68 -10.56
CA GLY A 99 11.08 -1.35 -9.86
C GLY A 99 11.37 -2.77 -9.35
N ALA A 100 12.63 -3.23 -9.41
CA ALA A 100 13.08 -4.41 -8.68
C ALA A 100 13.28 -4.03 -7.20
N PRO A 101 12.86 -4.88 -6.24
CA PRO A 101 13.13 -4.63 -4.84
C PRO A 101 14.65 -4.49 -4.64
N ALA A 102 15.07 -3.40 -4.00
CA ALA A 102 16.42 -3.26 -3.51
C ALA A 102 16.62 -4.32 -2.41
N LEU A 103 17.09 -5.49 -2.81
CA LEU A 103 17.59 -6.50 -1.88
C LEU A 103 18.75 -5.85 -1.14
N HIS A 104 18.59 -5.65 0.16
CA HIS A 104 19.61 -5.11 1.03
C HIS A 104 20.94 -5.85 0.81
N ALA A 105 21.88 -5.21 0.12
CA ALA A 105 23.21 -5.73 -0.18
C ALA A 105 24.16 -5.64 1.03
N ALA A 106 23.67 -5.97 2.22
CA ALA A 106 24.48 -6.06 3.44
C ALA A 106 24.90 -7.50 3.78
N GLY A 107 24.42 -8.50 3.03
CA GLY A 107 24.65 -9.92 3.30
C GLY A 107 24.81 -10.75 2.03
N GLY A 108 25.62 -10.29 1.06
CA GLY A 108 25.79 -10.96 -0.23
C GLY A 108 26.10 -12.46 -0.11
N ALA A 109 26.98 -12.84 0.82
CA ALA A 109 27.31 -14.25 1.06
C ALA A 109 26.15 -15.06 1.65
N GLU A 110 25.40 -14.52 2.61
CA GLU A 110 24.23 -15.20 3.21
C GLU A 110 23.07 -15.33 2.21
N LEU A 111 22.85 -14.28 1.40
CA LEU A 111 21.87 -14.30 0.31
C LEU A 111 22.26 -15.30 -0.79
N ASP A 112 23.53 -15.33 -1.17
CA ASP A 112 24.07 -16.28 -2.16
C ASP A 112 23.92 -17.72 -1.66
N ASP A 113 24.21 -17.97 -0.39
CA ASP A 113 24.06 -19.31 0.20
C ASP A 113 22.60 -19.73 0.29
N HIS A 114 21.70 -18.81 0.68
CA HIS A 114 20.26 -19.08 0.64
C HIS A 114 19.78 -19.39 -0.79
N LEU A 115 20.23 -18.64 -1.79
CA LEU A 115 19.90 -18.88 -3.19
C LEU A 115 20.43 -20.24 -3.67
N LYS A 116 21.68 -20.59 -3.35
CA LYS A 116 22.25 -21.91 -3.68
C LYS A 116 21.42 -23.04 -3.06
N VAL A 117 21.01 -22.90 -1.80
CA VAL A 117 20.17 -23.89 -1.11
C VAL A 117 18.80 -24.03 -1.79
N GLN A 118 18.15 -22.92 -2.13
CA GLN A 118 16.87 -22.95 -2.87
C GLN A 118 17.02 -23.65 -4.23
N LEU A 119 18.07 -23.35 -4.98
CA LEU A 119 18.36 -23.98 -6.27
C LEU A 119 18.67 -25.47 -6.13
N LEU A 120 19.39 -25.87 -5.08
CA LEU A 120 19.69 -27.26 -4.77
C LEU A 120 18.41 -28.06 -4.49
N VAL A 121 17.53 -27.54 -3.63
CA VAL A 121 16.24 -28.17 -3.31
C VAL A 121 15.41 -28.36 -4.59
N ARG A 122 15.30 -27.32 -5.41
CA ARG A 122 14.58 -27.41 -6.69
C ARG A 122 15.21 -28.43 -7.63
N ALA A 123 16.53 -28.50 -7.71
CA ALA A 123 17.23 -29.48 -8.56
C ALA A 123 16.92 -30.92 -8.14
N TYR A 124 16.91 -31.22 -6.83
CA TYR A 124 16.53 -32.54 -6.30
C TYR A 124 15.05 -32.85 -6.48
N GLN A 125 14.16 -31.86 -6.37
CA GLN A 125 12.74 -32.07 -6.70
C GLN A 125 12.53 -32.46 -8.17
N VAL A 126 13.24 -31.81 -9.09
CA VAL A 126 13.08 -32.06 -10.53
C VAL A 126 13.82 -33.32 -10.99
N ARG A 127 15.05 -33.56 -10.53
CA ARG A 127 15.93 -34.62 -11.04
C ARG A 127 16.33 -35.68 -10.01
N GLY A 128 15.94 -35.53 -8.75
CA GLY A 128 16.33 -36.47 -7.69
C GLY A 128 15.87 -37.90 -7.95
N HIS A 129 14.75 -38.07 -8.68
CA HIS A 129 14.27 -39.39 -9.08
C HIS A 129 15.22 -40.15 -10.03
N HIS A 130 16.12 -39.47 -10.76
CA HIS A 130 17.14 -40.13 -11.58
C HIS A 130 18.30 -40.72 -10.76
N VAL A 131 18.51 -40.22 -9.54
CA VAL A 131 19.57 -40.70 -8.63
C VAL A 131 18.99 -41.63 -7.56
N ALA A 132 17.66 -41.79 -7.53
CA ALA A 132 17.00 -42.65 -6.56
C ALA A 132 17.24 -44.13 -6.90
N GLU A 133 17.62 -44.90 -5.89
CA GLU A 133 17.72 -46.36 -5.96
C GLU A 133 16.32 -46.96 -5.92
N LEU A 134 15.67 -46.96 -7.08
CA LEU A 134 14.29 -47.46 -7.24
C LEU A 134 14.24 -48.90 -7.75
N ASP A 135 15.37 -49.48 -8.17
CA ASP A 135 15.42 -50.83 -8.73
C ASP A 135 15.72 -51.87 -7.64
N PRO A 136 14.72 -52.65 -7.20
CA PRO A 136 14.92 -53.72 -6.22
C PRO A 136 15.68 -54.93 -6.81
N LEU A 137 15.89 -54.97 -8.12
CA LEU A 137 16.56 -56.08 -8.82
C LEU A 137 18.06 -55.80 -9.05
N GLY A 138 18.50 -54.54 -8.97
CA GLY A 138 19.91 -54.15 -9.07
C GLY A 138 20.54 -54.41 -10.44
N ILE A 139 19.78 -54.23 -11.52
CA ILE A 139 20.21 -54.52 -12.90
C ILE A 139 20.36 -53.27 -13.78
N LEU A 140 20.09 -52.08 -13.24
CA LEU A 140 20.40 -50.78 -13.83
C LEU A 140 21.80 -50.29 -13.47
#